data_AF-A0A812IDH3-F1
#
_entry.id   AF-A0A812IDH3-F1
#
_cell.length_a   1.000
_cell.length_b   1.000
_cell.length_c   1.000
_cell.angle_alpha   90.00
_cell.angle_beta   90.00
_cell.angle_gamma   90.00
#
_symmetry.space_group_name_H-M   'P 1'
#
loop_
_entity.id
_entity.type
_entity.pdbx_description
1 polymer ?
#
loop_
_entity_poly.entity_id
_entity_poly.type
_entity_poly.pdbx_seq_one_letter_code
_entity_poly.pdbx_strand_id
1 'polypeptide(L)'
;MDATQAEHARQVREATLAQITALVESDIKALRQRTPDHVLKAIAAAKDLKYVKDRQMQGDNFVHTWMAEYCHCEMLDETLSCKGNNVLPNVLKYLGQFRGIAGTQYVLCLCDYTVLPANVDYVRDSVELLANLLASSSNNVGLLQLPLPHRSMASSTSVKHRRTVEDLLLKAKINADSVTALLFEKPADASASDKRSLTQTCLTCLFSGFDATSWSASRVLQECRMGPFPLLKVADFLGYETSRKGVPLHEGILDAFMDGMGFSETDRLVIVDLCPNRQAEFARAAVNKMIASEGKSCMRYVGLFRPEHADVKAELSGKIYSWWDNSSAAPAKRRAGDDVDLEAATVQLQILSLQGSKPIWPSSLEDKFPGGTPEHAKLLALRQEFLNEFPKPRALSQMGRQASSVSQQTQRLAAECDYSQDGEPLDVERCVDLATVPVAELKETMLSMVTGRPGKPSIMITAEYALWIGNTRNVLEESSGVPWRLGSDKELVVVNKSALPLCELLRLKAAHD
;
A
#
# COMPACT_ATOMS: atom_id res chain seq x y z
N MET A 1 -49.92 69.99 -2.10
CA MET A 1 -48.45 70.07 -2.02
C MET A 1 -48.02 71.24 -2.87
N ASP A 2 -47.15 72.08 -2.34
CA ASP A 2 -46.49 73.12 -3.12
C ASP A 2 -45.68 72.45 -4.26
N ALA A 3 -45.63 73.07 -5.45
CA ALA A 3 -44.93 72.53 -6.61
C ALA A 3 -43.46 72.21 -6.28
N THR A 4 -42.86 73.02 -5.40
CA THR A 4 -41.52 72.85 -4.83
C THR A 4 -41.35 71.55 -4.04
N GLN A 5 -42.37 71.15 -3.26
CA GLN A 5 -42.35 69.89 -2.48
C GLN A 5 -42.51 68.66 -3.38
N ALA A 6 -43.30 68.76 -4.43
CA ALA A 6 -43.48 67.68 -5.40
C ALA A 6 -42.18 67.43 -6.19
N GLU A 7 -41.49 68.50 -6.58
CA GLU A 7 -40.19 68.44 -7.26
C GLU A 7 -39.09 67.85 -6.36
N HIS A 8 -39.00 68.32 -5.11
CA HIS A 8 -38.05 67.76 -4.15
C HIS A 8 -38.31 66.26 -3.88
N ALA A 9 -39.58 65.85 -3.73
CA ALA A 9 -39.95 64.45 -3.56
C ALA A 9 -39.64 63.59 -4.80
N ARG A 10 -39.64 64.17 -6.01
CA ARG A 10 -39.17 63.50 -7.22
C ARG A 10 -37.65 63.30 -7.18
N GLN A 11 -36.89 64.37 -6.91
CA GLN A 11 -35.42 64.32 -6.85
C GLN A 11 -34.91 63.32 -5.80
N VAL A 12 -35.54 63.28 -4.61
CA VAL A 12 -35.19 62.29 -3.57
C VAL A 12 -35.47 60.85 -4.03
N ARG A 13 -36.57 60.61 -4.74
CA ARG A 13 -36.89 59.28 -5.28
C ARG A 13 -35.91 58.85 -6.36
N GLU A 14 -35.57 59.76 -7.28
CA GLU A 14 -34.57 59.50 -8.32
C GLU A 14 -33.18 59.20 -7.73
N ALA A 15 -32.74 59.99 -6.75
CA ALA A 15 -31.47 59.75 -6.05
C ALA A 15 -31.48 58.42 -5.28
N THR A 16 -32.59 58.10 -4.60
CA THR A 16 -32.75 56.82 -3.87
C THR A 16 -32.71 55.64 -4.84
N LEU A 17 -33.39 55.75 -5.98
CA LEU A 17 -33.37 54.70 -7.00
C LEU A 17 -31.97 54.50 -7.55
N ALA A 18 -31.26 55.57 -7.90
CA ALA A 18 -29.88 55.50 -8.41
C ALA A 18 -28.93 54.81 -7.40
N GLN A 19 -29.09 55.12 -6.11
CA GLN A 19 -28.32 54.46 -5.05
C GLN A 19 -28.65 52.96 -4.97
N ILE A 20 -29.93 52.58 -4.96
CA ILE A 20 -30.34 51.17 -4.91
C ILE A 20 -29.83 50.42 -6.15
N THR A 21 -29.96 51.00 -7.35
CA THR A 21 -29.46 50.42 -8.59
C THR A 21 -27.96 50.15 -8.51
N ALA A 22 -27.16 51.14 -8.11
CA ALA A 22 -25.71 50.98 -8.00
C ALA A 22 -25.31 49.90 -6.98
N LEU A 23 -26.04 49.80 -5.86
CA LEU A 23 -25.81 48.79 -4.83
C LEU A 23 -26.20 47.38 -5.30
N VAL A 24 -27.34 47.23 -5.98
CA VAL A 24 -27.78 45.95 -6.56
C VAL A 24 -26.81 45.48 -7.64
N GLU A 25 -26.36 46.38 -8.52
CA GLU A 25 -25.37 46.06 -9.56
C GLU A 25 -24.03 45.64 -8.95
N SER A 26 -23.60 46.32 -7.88
CA SER A 26 -22.39 45.96 -7.12
C SER A 26 -22.52 44.57 -6.49
N ASP A 27 -23.64 44.28 -5.84
CA ASP A 27 -23.91 42.99 -5.21
C ASP A 27 -24.01 41.86 -6.25
N ILE A 28 -24.67 42.08 -7.40
CA ILE A 28 -24.72 41.12 -8.52
C ILE A 28 -23.30 40.85 -9.04
N LYS A 29 -22.48 41.88 -9.21
CA LYS A 29 -21.09 41.73 -9.62
C LYS A 29 -20.29 40.90 -8.62
N ALA A 30 -20.50 41.12 -7.32
CA ALA A 30 -19.85 40.34 -6.26
C ALA A 30 -20.32 38.87 -6.27
N LEU A 31 -21.61 38.61 -6.51
CA LEU A 31 -22.15 37.26 -6.67
C LEU A 31 -21.60 36.53 -7.91
N ARG A 32 -21.45 37.23 -9.04
CA ARG A 32 -20.82 36.68 -10.26
C ARG A 32 -19.35 36.31 -10.05
N GLN A 33 -18.64 37.06 -9.21
CA GLN A 33 -17.24 36.79 -8.87
C GLN A 33 -17.06 35.67 -7.85
N ARG A 34 -18.13 35.24 -7.18
CA ARG A 34 -18.09 34.14 -6.22
C ARG A 34 -17.85 32.83 -6.97
N THR A 35 -16.80 32.11 -6.56
CA THR A 35 -16.56 30.75 -7.03
C THR A 35 -17.75 29.86 -6.68
N PRO A 36 -18.36 29.15 -7.64
CA PRO A 36 -19.50 28.29 -7.37
C PRO A 36 -19.17 27.25 -6.29
N ASP A 37 -20.13 26.92 -5.43
CA ASP A 37 -19.93 25.97 -4.31
C ASP A 37 -19.41 24.60 -4.79
N HIS A 38 -19.82 24.14 -5.98
CA HIS A 38 -19.35 22.88 -6.55
C HIS A 38 -17.86 22.92 -6.90
N VAL A 39 -17.35 24.08 -7.36
CA VAL A 39 -15.92 24.29 -7.63
C VAL A 39 -15.14 24.32 -6.33
N LEU A 40 -15.66 24.99 -5.28
CA LEU A 40 -15.03 24.98 -3.96
C LEU A 40 -14.97 23.57 -3.36
N LYS A 41 -16.03 22.78 -3.50
CA LYS A 41 -16.06 21.35 -3.11
C LYS A 41 -15.05 20.53 -3.92
N ALA A 42 -14.95 20.75 -5.23
CA ALA A 42 -13.98 20.07 -6.08
C ALA A 42 -12.53 20.43 -5.69
N ILE A 43 -12.26 21.70 -5.35
CA ILE A 43 -10.97 22.16 -4.85
C ILE A 43 -10.65 21.50 -3.50
N ALA A 44 -11.60 21.44 -2.57
CA ALA A 44 -11.43 20.77 -1.29
C ALA A 44 -11.14 19.27 -1.47
N ALA A 45 -11.90 18.59 -2.32
CA ALA A 45 -11.67 17.18 -2.65
C ALA A 45 -10.30 16.95 -3.31
N ALA A 46 -9.87 17.86 -4.20
CA ALA A 46 -8.55 17.80 -4.82
C ALA A 46 -7.42 18.02 -3.80
N LYS A 47 -7.60 18.94 -2.84
CA LYS A 47 -6.66 19.15 -1.72
C LYS A 47 -6.55 17.89 -0.86
N ASP A 48 -7.69 17.26 -0.54
CA ASP A 48 -7.70 16.03 0.27
C ASP A 48 -7.06 14.86 -0.47
N LEU A 49 -7.33 14.70 -1.78
CA LEU A 49 -6.69 13.66 -2.59
C LEU A 49 -5.18 13.88 -2.70
N LYS A 50 -4.74 15.13 -2.87
CA LYS A 50 -3.32 15.50 -2.86
C LYS A 50 -2.69 15.15 -1.51
N TYR A 51 -3.35 15.48 -0.40
CA TYR A 51 -2.87 15.16 0.95
C TYR A 51 -2.70 13.65 1.16
N VAL A 52 -3.69 12.85 0.77
CA VAL A 52 -3.62 11.38 0.84
C VAL A 52 -2.45 10.84 0.02
N LYS A 53 -2.24 11.36 -1.19
CA LYS A 53 -1.12 10.97 -2.07
C LYS A 53 0.23 11.34 -1.46
N ASP A 54 0.38 12.56 -0.96
CA ASP A 54 1.62 13.05 -0.34
C ASP A 54 1.97 12.23 0.90
N ARG A 55 0.95 11.88 1.72
CA ARG A 55 1.12 11.01 2.87
C ARG A 55 1.53 9.58 2.49
N GLN A 56 0.93 9.00 1.45
CA GLN A 56 1.34 7.69 0.93
C GLN A 56 2.79 7.69 0.47
N MET A 57 3.21 8.70 -0.31
CA MET A 57 4.60 8.83 -0.78
C MET A 57 5.59 8.96 0.38
N GLN A 58 5.22 9.69 1.44
CA GLN A 58 6.04 9.78 2.65
C GLN A 58 6.18 8.42 3.35
N GLY A 59 5.10 7.65 3.44
CA GLY A 59 5.15 6.30 4.01
C GLY A 59 5.97 5.33 3.18
N ASP A 60 5.85 5.38 1.85
CA ASP A 60 6.66 4.56 0.94
C ASP A 60 8.16 4.89 1.08
N ASN A 61 8.49 6.19 1.13
CA ASN A 61 9.86 6.65 1.35
C ASN A 61 10.39 6.25 2.73
N PHE A 62 9.54 6.31 3.76
CA PHE A 62 9.89 5.86 5.11
C PHE A 62 10.22 4.38 5.11
N VAL A 63 9.35 3.53 4.55
CA VAL A 63 9.56 2.08 4.47
C VAL A 63 10.85 1.76 3.71
N HIS A 64 11.09 2.41 2.57
CA HIS A 64 12.31 2.20 1.79
C HIS A 64 13.56 2.56 2.60
N THR A 65 13.56 3.71 3.26
CA THR A 65 14.69 4.18 4.08
C THR A 65 14.91 3.26 5.28
N TRP A 66 13.84 2.88 5.96
CA TRP A 66 13.88 1.98 7.10
C TRP A 66 14.41 0.60 6.70
N MET A 67 13.92 0.01 5.60
CA MET A 67 14.46 -1.27 5.13
C MET A 67 15.95 -1.15 4.76
N ALA A 68 16.36 -0.06 4.11
CA ALA A 68 17.76 0.16 3.80
C ALA A 68 18.66 0.32 5.04
N GLU A 69 18.13 0.77 6.17
CA GLU A 69 18.90 0.96 7.40
C GLU A 69 18.87 -0.27 8.32
N TYR A 70 17.79 -1.06 8.28
CA TYR A 70 17.51 -2.11 9.27
C TYR A 70 17.39 -3.53 8.68
N CYS A 71 16.96 -3.67 7.43
CA CYS A 71 16.52 -4.95 6.87
C CYS A 71 16.76 -5.06 5.35
N HIS A 72 17.85 -5.72 4.96
CA HIS A 72 18.13 -6.03 3.56
C HIS A 72 17.63 -7.42 3.18
N CYS A 73 16.80 -7.48 2.14
CA CYS A 73 16.39 -8.74 1.51
C CYS A 73 16.99 -8.78 0.10
N GLU A 74 18.09 -9.54 -0.05
CA GLU A 74 18.75 -9.77 -1.33
C GLU A 74 18.02 -10.88 -2.07
N MET A 75 17.42 -10.57 -3.22
CA MET A 75 16.75 -11.57 -4.04
C MET A 75 17.78 -12.35 -4.86
N LEU A 76 17.84 -13.66 -4.65
CA LEU A 76 18.56 -14.59 -5.50
C LEU A 76 17.86 -14.73 -6.86
N ASP A 77 18.65 -15.05 -7.87
CA ASP A 77 18.11 -15.40 -9.19
C ASP A 77 17.47 -16.80 -9.18
N GLU A 78 16.87 -17.19 -10.31
CA GLU A 78 16.22 -18.49 -10.47
C GLU A 78 17.19 -19.68 -10.36
N THR A 79 18.49 -19.46 -10.53
CA THR A 79 19.51 -20.52 -10.37
C THR A 79 19.72 -20.87 -8.90
N LEU A 80 19.26 -19.99 -7.99
CA LEU A 80 19.50 -20.08 -6.55
C LEU A 80 20.99 -20.18 -6.21
N SER A 81 21.88 -19.78 -7.12
CA SER A 81 23.30 -19.88 -6.88
C SER A 81 23.76 -18.71 -6.02
N CYS A 82 24.43 -19.02 -4.91
CA CYS A 82 25.12 -17.99 -4.14
C CYS A 82 26.49 -17.63 -4.77
N LYS A 83 26.87 -18.30 -5.87
CA LYS A 83 28.12 -18.07 -6.62
C LYS A 83 28.01 -16.98 -7.67
N GLY A 84 26.82 -16.45 -7.95
CA GLY A 84 26.70 -15.23 -8.73
C GLY A 84 27.65 -14.18 -8.14
N ASN A 85 28.45 -13.51 -8.99
CA ASN A 85 29.61 -12.69 -8.60
C ASN A 85 29.31 -11.59 -7.55
N ASN A 86 28.05 -11.36 -7.18
CA ASN A 86 27.62 -10.26 -6.32
C ASN A 86 27.05 -10.70 -4.96
N VAL A 87 26.67 -11.96 -4.71
CA VAL A 87 25.96 -12.32 -3.45
C VAL A 87 26.86 -12.12 -2.23
N LEU A 88 28.01 -12.78 -2.17
CA LEU A 88 28.97 -12.60 -1.07
C LEU A 88 29.44 -11.14 -0.95
N PRO A 89 29.87 -10.45 -2.04
CA PRO A 89 30.19 -9.02 -1.97
C PRO A 89 29.06 -8.14 -1.45
N ASN A 90 27.81 -8.40 -1.84
CA ASN A 90 26.65 -7.66 -1.36
C ASN A 90 26.41 -7.90 0.13
N VAL A 91 26.44 -9.16 0.59
CA VAL A 91 26.33 -9.49 2.02
C VAL A 91 27.43 -8.79 2.81
N LEU A 92 28.69 -8.89 2.39
CA LEU A 92 29.81 -8.21 3.05
C LEU A 92 29.66 -6.69 3.03
N LYS A 93 29.16 -6.11 1.94
CA LYS A 93 28.84 -4.68 1.85
C LYS A 93 27.77 -4.30 2.88
N TYR A 94 26.69 -5.07 3.01
CA TYR A 94 25.63 -4.81 4.00
C TYR A 94 26.16 -4.97 5.44
N LEU A 95 26.99 -5.98 5.71
CA LEU A 95 27.67 -6.12 7.01
C LEU A 95 28.56 -4.89 7.32
N GLY A 96 29.27 -4.38 6.32
CA GLY A 96 30.04 -3.16 6.42
C GLY A 96 29.18 -1.92 6.70
N GLN A 97 28.01 -1.79 6.06
CA GLN A 97 27.05 -0.70 6.30
C GLN A 97 26.47 -0.74 7.71
N PHE A 98 26.26 -1.94 8.26
CA PHE A 98 25.76 -2.13 9.63
C PHE A 98 26.84 -2.07 10.70
N ARG A 99 28.09 -1.82 10.33
CA ARG A 99 29.17 -1.66 11.31
C ARG A 99 28.94 -0.37 12.08
N GLY A 100 28.69 -0.49 13.39
CA GLY A 100 28.60 0.67 14.28
C GLY A 100 29.91 1.45 14.32
N ILE A 101 29.85 2.73 14.71
CA ILE A 101 31.03 3.61 14.76
C ILE A 101 32.00 3.17 15.88
N ALA A 102 31.48 2.67 17.01
CA ALA A 102 32.26 2.43 18.22
C ALA A 102 32.05 1.06 18.89
N GLY A 103 31.01 0.30 18.52
CA GLY A 103 30.69 -0.98 19.17
C GLY A 103 31.15 -2.21 18.42
N THR A 104 31.01 -3.36 19.09
CA THR A 104 31.30 -4.68 18.54
C THR A 104 30.15 -5.11 17.63
N GLN A 105 30.51 -5.60 16.44
CA GLN A 105 29.56 -6.26 15.56
C GLN A 105 29.58 -7.77 15.83
N TYR A 106 28.41 -8.31 16.11
CA TYR A 106 28.13 -9.73 16.26
C TYR A 106 27.32 -10.18 15.05
N VAL A 107 27.64 -11.35 14.50
CA VAL A 107 26.88 -11.91 13.37
C VAL A 107 26.34 -13.26 13.75
N LEU A 108 25.02 -13.42 13.63
CA LEU A 108 24.33 -14.71 13.75
C LEU A 108 23.90 -15.16 12.36
N CYS A 109 24.59 -16.16 11.81
CA CYS A 109 24.26 -16.77 10.54
C CYS A 109 23.23 -17.89 10.76
N LEU A 110 22.17 -17.91 9.97
CA LEU A 110 21.07 -18.86 10.10
C LEU A 110 20.94 -19.67 8.82
N CYS A 111 20.86 -20.99 8.95
CA CYS A 111 20.47 -21.88 7.86
C CYS A 111 19.37 -22.83 8.35
N ASP A 112 18.18 -22.75 7.75
CA ASP A 112 17.10 -23.69 8.03
C ASP A 112 17.07 -24.80 6.99
N TYR A 113 17.68 -25.94 7.33
CA TYR A 113 17.63 -27.16 6.52
C TYR A 113 16.58 -28.16 7.04
N THR A 114 15.62 -27.72 7.87
CA THR A 114 14.56 -28.59 8.40
C THR A 114 13.86 -29.36 7.27
N VAL A 115 13.62 -28.66 6.16
CA VAL A 115 13.28 -29.24 4.86
C VAL A 115 14.45 -28.97 3.93
N LEU A 116 15.26 -29.99 3.63
CA LEU A 116 16.42 -29.81 2.75
C LEU A 116 15.95 -29.33 1.36
N PRO A 117 16.49 -28.22 0.84
CA PRO A 117 16.21 -27.77 -0.52
C PRO A 117 16.51 -28.87 -1.55
N ALA A 118 15.66 -28.98 -2.57
CA ALA A 118 15.87 -29.94 -3.66
C ALA A 118 17.15 -29.65 -4.47
N ASN A 119 17.55 -28.38 -4.54
CA ASN A 119 18.77 -27.94 -5.19
C ASN A 119 19.97 -28.12 -4.25
N VAL A 120 20.79 -29.14 -4.51
CA VAL A 120 22.00 -29.43 -3.73
C VAL A 120 23.07 -28.35 -3.87
N ASP A 121 23.13 -27.67 -5.02
CA ASP A 121 24.10 -26.60 -5.26
C ASP A 121 23.80 -25.41 -4.35
N TYR A 122 22.52 -25.08 -4.14
CA TYR A 122 22.11 -24.06 -3.17
C TYR A 122 22.53 -24.41 -1.73
N VAL A 123 22.40 -25.68 -1.32
CA VAL A 123 22.86 -26.13 0.01
C VAL A 123 24.38 -25.98 0.14
N ARG A 124 25.13 -26.42 -0.87
CA ARG A 124 26.59 -26.29 -0.88
C ARG A 124 27.03 -24.82 -0.88
N ASP A 125 26.43 -23.99 -1.73
CA ASP A 125 26.77 -22.59 -1.87
C ASP A 125 26.42 -21.80 -0.58
N SER A 126 25.32 -22.14 0.11
CA SER A 126 24.98 -21.55 1.41
C SER A 126 25.95 -21.96 2.53
N VAL A 127 26.44 -23.21 2.54
CA VAL A 127 27.49 -23.64 3.49
C VAL A 127 28.84 -22.98 3.19
N GLU A 128 29.19 -22.80 1.92
CA GLU A 128 30.39 -22.05 1.52
C GLU A 128 30.32 -20.58 1.96
N LEU A 129 29.18 -19.95 1.76
CA LEU A 129 28.93 -18.58 2.25
C LEU A 129 28.97 -18.50 3.78
N LEU A 130 28.35 -19.44 4.48
CA LEU A 130 28.44 -19.57 5.94
C LEU A 130 29.90 -19.63 6.38
N ALA A 131 30.72 -20.48 5.75
CA ALA A 131 32.13 -20.63 6.11
C ALA A 131 32.91 -19.31 5.95
N ASN A 132 32.69 -18.60 4.84
CA ASN A 132 33.33 -17.30 4.59
C ASN A 132 32.92 -16.26 5.65
N LEU A 133 31.64 -16.25 6.04
CA LEU A 133 31.15 -15.34 7.08
C LEU A 133 31.72 -15.71 8.44
N LEU A 134 31.68 -16.98 8.85
CA LEU A 134 32.23 -17.42 10.13
C LEU A 134 33.75 -17.20 10.21
N ALA A 135 34.48 -17.35 9.10
CA ALA A 135 35.92 -17.10 9.05
C ALA A 135 36.31 -15.61 9.17
N SER A 136 35.38 -14.69 8.96
CA SER A 136 35.67 -13.25 8.95
C SER A 136 35.85 -12.64 10.34
N SER A 137 35.36 -13.28 11.40
CA SER A 137 35.44 -12.77 12.77
C SER A 137 35.10 -13.86 13.81
N SER A 138 35.78 -13.84 14.96
CA SER A 138 35.45 -14.66 16.14
C SER A 138 34.10 -14.31 16.78
N ASN A 139 33.52 -13.17 16.39
CA ASN A 139 32.20 -12.70 16.84
C ASN A 139 31.05 -13.20 15.97
N ASN A 140 31.33 -14.14 15.06
CA ASN A 140 30.34 -14.72 14.18
C ASN A 140 30.03 -16.14 14.64
N VAL A 141 28.74 -16.49 14.66
CA VAL A 141 28.25 -17.83 14.99
C VAL A 141 27.20 -18.26 13.99
N GLY A 142 27.14 -19.55 13.70
CA GLY A 142 26.12 -20.16 12.87
C GLY A 142 25.11 -20.95 13.70
N LEU A 143 23.84 -20.92 13.33
CA LEU A 143 22.82 -21.87 13.77
C LEU A 143 22.25 -22.61 12.57
N LEU A 144 22.42 -23.93 12.56
CA LEU A 144 21.94 -24.79 11.48
C LEU A 144 20.85 -25.69 12.03
N GLN A 145 19.64 -25.53 11.51
CA GLN A 145 18.54 -26.42 11.83
C GLN A 145 18.62 -27.63 10.90
N LEU A 146 18.85 -28.83 11.46
CA LEU A 146 19.08 -30.02 10.66
C LEU A 146 17.78 -30.59 10.05
N PRO A 147 17.89 -31.36 8.94
CA PRO A 147 16.75 -32.05 8.33
C PRO A 147 15.98 -32.89 9.33
N LEU A 148 14.67 -32.68 9.41
CA LEU A 148 13.78 -33.48 10.24
C LEU A 148 13.13 -34.60 9.42
N PRO A 149 13.01 -35.82 9.99
CA PRO A 149 12.20 -36.86 9.37
C PRO A 149 10.74 -36.42 9.36
N HIS A 150 10.12 -36.44 8.19
CA HIS A 150 8.71 -36.13 8.01
C HIS A 150 8.00 -37.32 7.35
N ARG A 151 6.67 -37.38 7.46
CA ARG A 151 5.89 -38.57 7.09
C ARG A 151 6.10 -39.03 5.63
N SER A 152 6.35 -38.10 4.71
CA SER A 152 6.62 -38.41 3.30
C SER A 152 8.10 -38.66 2.96
N MET A 153 9.02 -38.56 3.92
CA MET A 153 10.45 -38.81 3.71
C MET A 153 10.90 -40.10 4.39
N ALA A 154 11.51 -40.98 3.61
CA ALA A 154 12.14 -42.18 4.15
C ALA A 154 13.25 -41.80 5.14
N SER A 155 13.38 -42.55 6.23
CA SER A 155 14.41 -42.31 7.27
C SER A 155 15.82 -42.30 6.70
N SER A 156 16.12 -43.18 5.74
CA SER A 156 17.40 -43.24 5.04
C SER A 156 17.71 -41.95 4.27
N THR A 157 16.71 -41.29 3.69
CA THR A 157 16.86 -40.00 3.01
C THR A 157 17.18 -38.87 3.99
N SER A 158 16.49 -38.80 5.13
CA SER A 158 16.77 -37.81 6.17
C SER A 158 18.20 -37.95 6.70
N VAL A 159 18.67 -39.18 6.93
CA VAL A 159 20.07 -39.44 7.34
C VAL A 159 21.06 -39.01 6.27
N LYS A 160 20.80 -39.31 4.99
CA LYS A 160 21.65 -38.86 3.87
C LYS A 160 21.74 -37.34 3.81
N HIS A 161 20.61 -36.65 3.87
CA HIS A 161 20.54 -35.19 3.86
C HIS A 161 21.33 -34.56 5.00
N ARG A 162 21.17 -35.11 6.22
CA ARG A 162 21.94 -34.68 7.38
C ARG A 162 23.44 -34.85 7.16
N ARG A 163 23.88 -36.04 6.72
CA ARG A 163 25.30 -36.30 6.43
C ARG A 163 25.86 -35.38 5.35
N THR A 164 25.09 -35.09 4.31
CA THR A 164 25.51 -34.13 3.28
C THR A 164 25.82 -32.75 3.88
N VAL A 165 25.00 -32.25 4.81
CA VAL A 165 25.27 -30.98 5.50
C VAL A 165 26.51 -31.10 6.38
N GLU A 166 26.61 -32.15 7.20
CA GLU A 166 27.75 -32.37 8.11
C GLU A 166 29.09 -32.50 7.36
N ASP A 167 29.12 -33.25 6.25
CA ASP A 167 30.31 -33.41 5.41
C ASP A 167 30.74 -32.08 4.76
N LEU A 168 29.77 -31.25 4.35
CA LEU A 168 30.04 -29.92 3.80
C LEU A 168 30.65 -28.99 4.86
N LEU A 169 30.14 -29.02 6.10
CA LEU A 169 30.69 -28.24 7.21
C LEU A 169 32.14 -28.63 7.53
N LEU A 170 32.40 -29.94 7.60
CA LEU A 170 33.74 -30.47 7.85
C LEU A 170 34.71 -30.03 6.75
N LYS A 171 34.30 -30.15 5.48
CA LYS A 171 35.10 -29.70 4.33
C LYS A 171 35.38 -28.20 4.38
N ALA A 172 34.44 -27.41 4.88
CA ALA A 172 34.54 -25.97 5.03
C ALA A 172 35.29 -25.51 6.30
N LYS A 173 35.86 -26.44 7.08
CA LYS A 173 36.54 -26.16 8.36
C LYS A 173 35.66 -25.43 9.38
N ILE A 174 34.37 -25.75 9.38
CA ILE A 174 33.43 -25.28 10.40
C ILE A 174 33.38 -26.32 11.52
N ASN A 175 33.68 -25.91 12.74
CA ASN A 175 33.44 -26.73 13.93
C ASN A 175 31.93 -26.75 14.20
N ALA A 176 31.35 -27.96 14.18
CA ALA A 176 29.95 -28.21 14.46
C ALA A 176 29.74 -29.21 15.62
N ASP A 177 30.71 -29.30 16.54
CA ASP A 177 30.68 -30.20 17.70
C ASP A 177 29.62 -29.77 18.73
N SER A 178 29.24 -28.49 18.72
CA SER A 178 28.20 -27.94 19.60
C SER A 178 26.81 -28.29 19.09
N VAL A 179 26.29 -29.43 19.55
CA VAL A 179 24.93 -29.88 19.24
C VAL A 179 23.93 -29.16 20.15
N THR A 180 23.00 -28.43 19.55
CA THR A 180 22.00 -27.63 20.27
C THR A 180 20.60 -28.21 20.06
N ALA A 181 19.82 -28.36 21.13
CA ALA A 181 18.44 -28.84 21.05
C ALA A 181 17.41 -27.70 21.07
N LEU A 182 16.57 -27.60 20.04
CA LEU A 182 15.32 -26.84 20.11
C LEU A 182 14.28 -27.67 20.83
N LEU A 183 13.75 -27.16 21.94
CA LEU A 183 12.71 -27.79 22.75
C LEU A 183 11.37 -27.15 22.44
N PHE A 184 10.33 -27.98 22.35
CA PHE A 184 8.96 -27.53 22.07
C PHE A 184 7.99 -28.02 23.14
N GLU A 185 6.96 -27.23 23.39
CA GLU A 185 5.81 -27.62 24.21
C GLU A 185 4.56 -27.72 23.35
N LYS A 186 3.71 -28.72 23.63
CA LYS A 186 2.42 -28.84 22.93
C LYS A 186 1.45 -27.79 23.49
N PRO A 187 0.60 -27.18 22.65
CA PRO A 187 -0.46 -26.36 23.16
C PRO A 187 -1.41 -27.20 24.03
N ALA A 188 -2.05 -26.58 25.02
CA ALA A 188 -2.89 -27.26 25.99
C ALA A 188 -4.05 -28.03 25.36
N ASP A 189 -4.47 -27.64 24.17
CA ASP A 189 -5.54 -28.26 23.38
C ASP A 189 -5.02 -29.17 22.25
N ALA A 190 -3.74 -29.53 22.26
CA ALA A 190 -3.20 -30.54 21.37
C ALA A 190 -3.89 -31.90 21.61
N SER A 191 -4.32 -32.54 20.52
CA SER A 191 -4.85 -33.90 20.60
C SER A 191 -3.82 -34.87 21.18
N ALA A 192 -4.28 -35.86 21.97
CA ALA A 192 -3.45 -36.98 22.43
C ALA A 192 -2.83 -37.80 21.26
N SER A 193 -3.42 -37.69 20.06
CA SER A 193 -2.91 -38.29 18.83
C SER A 193 -1.78 -37.49 18.16
N ASP A 194 -1.45 -36.29 18.64
CA ASP A 194 -0.33 -35.51 18.09
C ASP A 194 1.00 -36.19 18.43
N LYS A 195 1.64 -36.78 17.41
CA LYS A 195 2.92 -37.49 17.51
C LYS A 195 4.12 -36.66 17.04
N ARG A 196 3.94 -35.35 16.84
CA ARG A 196 5.06 -34.48 16.44
C ARG A 196 6.16 -34.48 17.50
N SER A 197 7.41 -34.45 17.04
CA SER A 197 8.59 -34.39 17.91
C SER A 197 8.58 -33.09 18.70
N LEU A 198 8.91 -33.18 20.00
CA LEU A 198 9.09 -32.01 20.87
C LEU A 198 10.54 -31.54 20.96
N THR A 199 11.40 -32.15 20.16
CA THR A 199 12.82 -31.80 20.09
C THR A 199 13.26 -31.74 18.64
N GLN A 200 14.10 -30.77 18.32
CA GLN A 200 14.85 -30.76 17.06
C GLN A 200 16.32 -30.49 17.31
N THR A 201 17.15 -31.33 16.71
CA THR A 201 18.60 -31.15 16.72
C THR A 201 19.00 -30.03 15.76
N CYS A 202 19.83 -29.14 16.27
CA CYS A 202 20.53 -28.10 15.52
C CYS A 202 22.03 -28.21 15.78
N LEU A 203 22.82 -27.56 14.94
CA LEU A 203 24.25 -27.38 15.14
C LEU A 203 24.51 -25.90 15.39
N THR A 204 25.22 -25.60 16.46
CA THR A 204 25.84 -24.29 16.65
C THR A 204 27.25 -24.36 16.07
N CYS A 205 27.50 -23.54 15.07
CA CYS A 205 28.68 -23.62 14.24
C CYS A 205 29.64 -22.46 14.50
N LEU A 206 30.92 -22.79 14.65
CA LEU A 206 32.02 -21.84 14.81
C LEU A 206 33.08 -22.12 13.76
N PHE A 207 33.85 -21.12 13.36
CA PHE A 207 34.99 -21.37 12.48
C PHE A 207 36.15 -21.97 13.28
N SER A 208 36.73 -23.09 12.82
CA SER A 208 37.77 -23.81 13.57
C SER A 208 39.09 -23.05 13.71
N GLY A 209 39.25 -21.91 13.03
CA GLY A 209 40.43 -21.06 13.11
C GLY A 209 40.47 -20.12 14.33
N PHE A 210 39.42 -20.07 15.15
CA PHE A 210 39.37 -19.23 16.35
C PHE A 210 39.36 -20.09 17.63
N ASP A 211 40.26 -19.78 18.56
CA ASP A 211 40.35 -20.48 19.86
C ASP A 211 39.25 -20.04 20.84
N ALA A 212 38.73 -18.83 20.69
CA ALA A 212 37.70 -18.26 21.54
C ALA A 212 36.64 -17.55 20.69
N THR A 213 35.39 -17.60 21.16
CA THR A 213 34.27 -16.86 20.57
C THR A 213 33.59 -16.00 21.63
N SER A 214 33.17 -14.81 21.24
CA SER A 214 32.36 -13.93 22.08
C SER A 214 30.99 -14.53 22.40
N TRP A 215 30.52 -15.49 21.60
CA TRP A 215 29.25 -16.18 21.80
C TRP A 215 29.28 -17.22 22.92
N SER A 216 30.44 -17.48 23.54
CA SER A 216 30.55 -18.35 24.72
C SER A 216 29.72 -17.84 25.92
N ALA A 217 29.43 -16.55 25.97
CA ALA A 217 28.53 -15.94 26.95
C ALA A 217 27.05 -16.19 26.66
N SER A 218 26.69 -16.55 25.41
CA SER A 218 25.30 -16.81 25.04
C SER A 218 24.78 -18.06 25.73
N ARG A 219 23.58 -17.95 26.27
CA ARG A 219 22.88 -19.08 26.92
C ARG A 219 22.79 -20.32 26.01
N VAL A 220 22.66 -20.12 24.69
CA VAL A 220 22.58 -21.21 23.72
C VAL A 220 23.83 -22.09 23.75
N LEU A 221 25.03 -21.49 23.79
CA LEU A 221 26.29 -22.24 23.83
C LEU A 221 26.56 -22.83 25.22
N GLN A 222 26.05 -22.21 26.28
CA GLN A 222 26.23 -22.70 27.64
C GLN A 222 25.33 -23.90 27.97
N GLU A 223 24.06 -23.84 27.54
CA GLU A 223 23.08 -24.89 27.86
C GLU A 223 22.91 -25.94 26.76
N CYS A 224 23.44 -25.68 25.55
CA CYS A 224 23.23 -26.52 24.36
C CYS A 224 21.75 -26.83 24.09
N ARG A 225 20.85 -25.90 24.46
CA ARG A 225 19.40 -26.00 24.23
C ARG A 225 18.74 -24.64 24.17
N MET A 226 17.58 -24.58 23.54
CA MET A 226 16.72 -23.40 23.45
C MET A 226 15.26 -23.83 23.67
N GLY A 227 14.48 -23.01 24.37
CA GLY A 227 13.06 -23.27 24.64
C GLY A 227 12.76 -23.65 26.11
N PRO A 228 11.56 -24.20 26.40
CA PRO A 228 10.58 -24.69 25.43
C PRO A 228 9.89 -23.57 24.63
N PHE A 229 9.59 -23.85 23.36
CA PHE A 229 8.85 -22.98 22.47
C PHE A 229 7.46 -23.57 22.13
N PRO A 230 6.43 -22.74 21.92
CA PRO A 230 5.12 -23.25 21.58
C PRO A 230 5.13 -23.97 20.23
N LEU A 231 4.68 -25.22 20.21
CA LEU A 231 4.47 -25.99 18.99
C LEU A 231 3.17 -25.55 18.31
N LEU A 232 3.28 -24.71 17.27
CA LEU A 232 2.13 -24.21 16.53
C LEU A 232 1.32 -25.34 15.89
N LYS A 233 -0.01 -25.21 15.86
CA LYS A 233 -0.85 -26.21 15.20
C LYS A 233 -0.68 -26.10 13.69
N VAL A 234 -0.87 -27.24 13.02
CA VAL A 234 -0.83 -27.28 11.55
C VAL A 234 -1.84 -26.34 10.91
N ALA A 235 -3.02 -26.21 11.52
CA ALA A 235 -4.08 -25.31 11.06
C ALA A 235 -3.69 -23.82 11.14
N ASP A 236 -2.74 -23.47 12.01
CA ASP A 236 -2.30 -22.09 12.22
C ASP A 236 -1.13 -21.72 11.29
N PHE A 237 -0.64 -22.65 10.45
CA PHE A 237 0.40 -22.34 9.47
C PHE A 237 -0.19 -21.60 8.27
N LEU A 238 0.36 -20.41 8.00
CA LEU A 238 0.11 -19.68 6.76
C LEU A 238 0.54 -20.55 5.56
N GLY A 239 -0.40 -20.87 4.66
CA GLY A 239 -0.14 -21.57 3.40
C GLY A 239 0.07 -23.08 3.48
N TYR A 240 -0.51 -23.77 4.47
CA TYR A 240 -0.73 -25.23 4.58
C TYR A 240 0.31 -26.16 3.90
N GLU A 241 1.45 -26.37 4.55
CA GLU A 241 2.24 -27.63 4.46
C GLU A 241 2.67 -28.02 5.88
N THR A 242 2.60 -29.32 6.19
CA THR A 242 2.34 -29.89 7.52
C THR A 242 3.48 -29.90 8.54
N SER A 243 4.52 -29.07 8.40
CA SER A 243 5.66 -29.05 9.34
C SER A 243 6.39 -27.70 9.37
N ARG A 244 5.75 -26.64 9.86
CA ARG A 244 6.36 -25.31 9.90
C ARG A 244 6.60 -24.84 11.33
N LYS A 245 7.46 -23.84 11.43
CA LYS A 245 7.89 -23.19 12.66
C LYS A 245 7.47 -21.74 12.46
N GLY A 246 6.50 -21.23 13.20
CA GLY A 246 6.02 -19.87 12.98
C GLY A 246 6.90 -18.81 13.65
N VAL A 247 6.52 -17.55 13.48
CA VAL A 247 7.24 -16.37 13.99
C VAL A 247 7.62 -16.47 15.48
N PRO A 248 6.75 -16.93 16.41
CA PRO A 248 7.10 -16.96 17.84
C PRO A 248 8.31 -17.84 18.18
N LEU A 249 8.50 -18.96 17.46
CA LEU A 249 9.69 -19.78 17.63
C LEU A 249 10.95 -18.99 17.24
N HIS A 250 10.89 -18.31 16.10
CA HIS A 250 12.03 -17.60 15.53
C HIS A 250 12.40 -16.39 16.39
N GLU A 251 11.40 -15.68 16.94
CA GLU A 251 11.63 -14.64 17.96
C GLU A 251 12.32 -15.22 19.20
N GLY A 252 11.84 -16.36 19.70
CA GLY A 252 12.42 -17.04 20.86
C GLY A 252 13.85 -17.55 20.64
N ILE A 253 14.18 -18.00 19.42
CA ILE A 253 15.55 -18.36 19.03
C ILE A 253 16.45 -17.13 19.08
N LEU A 254 16.01 -16.00 18.51
CA LEU A 254 16.78 -14.76 18.55
C LEU A 254 16.99 -14.30 20.01
N ASP A 255 15.96 -14.36 20.84
CA ASP A 255 16.06 -14.02 22.27
C ASP A 255 17.05 -14.91 23.01
N ALA A 256 17.00 -16.23 22.77
CA ALA A 256 17.92 -17.17 23.41
C ALA A 256 19.39 -16.87 23.07
N PHE A 257 19.69 -16.47 21.83
CA PHE A 257 21.04 -16.07 21.43
C PHE A 257 21.48 -14.76 22.10
N MET A 258 20.57 -13.80 22.24
CA MET A 258 20.86 -12.52 22.88
C MET A 258 20.99 -12.64 24.41
N ASP A 259 20.34 -13.63 25.02
CA ASP A 259 20.39 -13.89 26.46
C ASP A 259 21.82 -14.22 26.92
N GLY A 260 22.31 -13.46 27.90
CA GLY A 260 23.67 -13.56 28.44
C GLY A 260 24.77 -12.76 27.72
N MET A 261 24.50 -12.19 26.54
CA MET A 261 25.54 -11.51 25.74
C MET A 261 25.95 -10.12 26.25
N GLY A 262 25.09 -9.44 27.02
CA GLY A 262 25.42 -8.14 27.62
C GLY A 262 25.69 -7.01 26.62
N PHE A 263 24.95 -6.96 25.51
CA PHE A 263 25.14 -5.94 24.47
C PHE A 263 25.06 -4.51 25.02
N SER A 264 26.02 -3.68 24.63
CA SER A 264 25.98 -2.23 24.80
C SER A 264 25.09 -1.56 23.73
N GLU A 265 24.72 -0.29 23.95
CA GLU A 265 23.96 0.51 22.99
C GLU A 265 24.71 0.74 21.65
N THR A 266 26.05 0.65 21.69
CA THR A 266 26.90 0.79 20.51
C THR A 266 27.09 -0.51 19.75
N ASP A 267 26.84 -1.65 20.36
CA ASP A 267 26.98 -2.96 19.72
C ASP A 267 25.91 -3.16 18.65
N ARG A 268 26.20 -4.03 17.69
CA ARG A 268 25.30 -4.37 16.60
C ARG A 268 25.21 -5.87 16.46
N LEU A 269 23.99 -6.40 16.41
CA LEU A 269 23.72 -7.79 16.09
C LEU A 269 23.19 -7.86 14.67
N VAL A 270 23.92 -8.48 13.75
CA VAL A 270 23.45 -8.70 12.38
C VAL A 270 23.02 -10.15 12.21
N ILE A 271 21.75 -10.34 11.88
CA ILE A 271 21.20 -11.64 11.52
C ILE A 271 21.38 -11.84 10.03
N VAL A 272 22.08 -12.92 9.64
CA VAL A 272 22.28 -13.28 8.24
C VAL A 272 21.56 -14.58 7.95
N ASP A 273 20.39 -14.51 7.33
CA ASP A 273 19.58 -15.66 6.95
C ASP A 273 20.00 -16.16 5.55
N LEU A 274 20.86 -17.18 5.53
CA LEU A 274 21.50 -17.71 4.33
C LEU A 274 20.63 -18.72 3.60
N CYS A 275 19.75 -19.40 4.34
CA CYS A 275 18.80 -20.35 3.80
C CYS A 275 17.45 -20.16 4.50
N PRO A 276 16.73 -19.07 4.17
CA PRO A 276 15.43 -18.82 4.77
C PRO A 276 14.48 -19.95 4.42
N ASN A 277 13.71 -20.37 5.41
CA ASN A 277 12.56 -21.21 5.13
C ASN A 277 11.56 -20.46 4.21
N ARG A 278 10.60 -21.20 3.66
CA ARG A 278 9.64 -20.71 2.66
C ARG A 278 8.90 -19.42 3.06
N GLN A 279 8.79 -19.11 4.35
CA GLN A 279 8.05 -17.95 4.85
C GLN A 279 8.97 -16.83 5.39
N ALA A 280 10.29 -17.02 5.30
CA ALA A 280 11.34 -16.18 5.90
C ALA A 280 10.99 -15.74 7.33
N GLU A 281 10.66 -16.72 8.18
CA GLU A 281 10.14 -16.47 9.54
C GLU A 281 11.14 -15.70 10.41
N PHE A 282 12.45 -15.88 10.21
CA PHE A 282 13.47 -15.06 10.86
C PHE A 282 13.42 -13.59 10.44
N ALA A 283 13.13 -13.30 9.16
CA ALA A 283 12.93 -11.92 8.71
C ALA A 283 11.76 -11.26 9.44
N ARG A 284 10.64 -11.99 9.56
CA ARG A 284 9.43 -11.51 10.27
C ARG A 284 9.74 -11.27 11.74
N ALA A 285 10.39 -12.23 12.41
CA ALA A 285 10.80 -12.14 13.80
C ALA A 285 11.74 -10.95 14.06
N ALA A 286 12.74 -10.76 13.18
CA ALA A 286 13.67 -9.64 13.29
C ALA A 286 12.93 -8.30 13.12
N VAL A 287 12.09 -8.17 12.08
CA VAL A 287 11.30 -6.93 11.84
C VAL A 287 10.37 -6.65 13.02
N ASN A 288 9.68 -7.64 13.57
CA ASN A 288 8.84 -7.47 14.76
C ASN A 288 9.64 -6.93 15.94
N LYS A 289 10.83 -7.47 16.22
CA LYS A 289 11.71 -7.00 17.30
C LYS A 289 12.21 -5.58 17.06
N MET A 290 12.59 -5.26 15.82
CA MET A 290 13.03 -3.90 15.45
C MET A 290 11.89 -2.89 15.60
N ILE A 291 10.67 -3.23 15.16
CA ILE A 291 9.47 -2.41 15.34
C ILE A 291 9.12 -2.22 16.82
N ALA A 292 9.15 -3.30 17.62
CA ALA A 292 8.85 -3.24 19.05
C ALA A 292 9.82 -2.34 19.83
N SER A 293 11.06 -2.21 19.34
CA SER A 293 12.07 -1.30 19.88
C SER A 293 12.01 0.13 19.34
N GLU A 294 11.01 0.48 18.51
CA GLU A 294 10.93 1.75 17.79
C GLU A 294 12.17 2.06 16.93
N GLY A 295 12.82 1.03 16.39
CA GLY A 295 14.08 1.17 15.63
C GLY A 295 15.33 1.35 16.49
N LYS A 296 15.22 1.39 17.83
CA LYS A 296 16.37 1.52 18.74
C LYS A 296 17.13 0.21 18.97
N SER A 297 16.64 -0.91 18.43
CA SER A 297 17.31 -2.20 18.53
C SER A 297 18.70 -2.17 17.88
N CYS A 298 19.67 -2.82 18.53
CA CYS A 298 20.98 -3.13 17.95
C CYS A 298 20.91 -4.15 16.81
N MET A 299 19.74 -4.76 16.59
CA MET A 299 19.53 -5.81 15.58
C MET A 299 19.44 -5.23 14.17
N ARG A 300 20.03 -5.94 13.21
CA ARG A 300 19.92 -5.72 11.77
C ARG A 300 19.70 -7.05 11.07
N TYR A 301 19.07 -7.04 9.90
CA TYR A 301 18.75 -8.27 9.16
C TYR A 301 19.27 -8.21 7.73
N VAL A 302 19.88 -9.31 7.28
CA VAL A 302 20.26 -9.58 5.90
C VAL A 302 19.74 -10.96 5.53
N GLY A 303 18.82 -11.06 4.57
CA GLY A 303 18.28 -12.35 4.13
C GLY A 303 18.50 -12.60 2.65
N LEU A 304 18.85 -13.85 2.29
CA LEU A 304 18.96 -14.31 0.91
C LEU A 304 17.63 -14.90 0.44
N PHE A 305 16.80 -14.08 -0.19
CA PHE A 305 15.44 -14.44 -0.55
C PHE A 305 15.43 -15.13 -1.90
N ARG A 306 14.70 -16.24 -2.00
CA ARG A 306 14.45 -16.90 -3.29
C ARG A 306 13.31 -16.18 -4.01
N PRO A 307 13.18 -16.33 -5.34
CA PRO A 307 12.08 -15.70 -6.09
C PRO A 307 10.69 -15.93 -5.48
N GLU A 308 10.44 -17.12 -4.91
CA GLU A 308 9.18 -17.45 -4.26
C GLU A 308 8.93 -16.72 -2.92
N HIS A 309 9.90 -15.96 -2.39
CA HIS A 309 9.76 -15.15 -1.17
C HIS A 309 9.42 -13.67 -1.48
N ALA A 310 9.08 -13.33 -2.72
CA ALA A 310 8.76 -11.96 -3.12
C ALA A 310 7.56 -11.38 -2.37
N ASP A 311 6.57 -12.22 -2.05
CA ASP A 311 5.40 -11.91 -1.23
C ASP A 311 5.79 -11.56 0.21
N VAL A 312 6.77 -12.26 0.78
CA VAL A 312 7.27 -12.00 2.13
C VAL A 312 7.86 -10.60 2.21
N LYS A 313 8.65 -10.18 1.22
CA LYS A 313 9.19 -8.80 1.18
C LYS A 313 8.09 -7.76 1.20
N ALA A 314 7.02 -7.96 0.42
CA ALA A 314 5.86 -7.07 0.42
C ALA A 314 5.13 -7.07 1.78
N GLU A 315 5.01 -8.22 2.44
CA GLU A 315 4.43 -8.31 3.79
C GLU A 315 5.28 -7.54 4.82
N LEU A 316 6.61 -7.67 4.78
CA LEU A 316 7.51 -6.93 5.67
C LEU A 316 7.33 -5.42 5.46
N SER A 317 7.32 -4.95 4.21
CA SER A 317 7.06 -3.55 3.87
C SER A 317 5.69 -3.08 4.39
N GLY A 318 4.64 -3.89 4.23
CA GLY A 318 3.31 -3.58 4.76
C GLY A 318 3.26 -3.49 6.30
N LYS A 319 3.99 -4.36 7.00
CA LYS A 319 4.12 -4.29 8.47
C LYS A 319 4.82 -3.01 8.93
N ILE A 320 5.93 -2.65 8.26
CA ILE A 320 6.69 -1.43 8.57
C ILE A 320 5.82 -0.19 8.28
N TYR A 321 5.11 -0.17 7.15
CA TYR A 321 4.19 0.91 6.81
C TYR A 321 3.09 1.06 7.86
N SER A 322 2.46 -0.05 8.26
CA SER A 322 1.40 -0.07 9.27
C SER A 322 1.88 0.44 10.62
N TRP A 323 3.08 0.04 11.05
CA TRP A 323 3.69 0.57 12.27
C TRP A 323 3.94 2.08 12.16
N TRP A 324 4.57 2.54 11.06
CA TRP A 324 4.80 3.96 10.80
C TRP A 324 3.50 4.76 10.80
N ASP A 325 2.47 4.30 10.09
CA ASP A 325 1.15 4.93 9.95
C ASP A 325 0.44 5.17 11.29
N ASN A 326 0.78 4.36 12.30
CA ASN A 326 0.27 4.44 13.67
C ASN A 326 1.25 5.12 14.65
N SER A 327 2.45 5.47 14.21
CA SER A 327 3.46 6.16 15.02
C SER A 327 3.23 7.67 15.04
N SER A 328 3.84 8.36 16.00
CA SER A 328 3.87 9.83 16.04
C SER A 328 4.73 10.46 14.93
N ALA A 329 5.53 9.66 14.22
CA ALA A 329 6.35 10.12 13.11
C ALA A 329 5.55 10.25 11.80
N ALA A 330 4.39 9.61 11.69
CA ALA A 330 3.53 9.77 10.52
C ALA A 330 2.75 11.09 10.57
N PRO A 331 2.54 11.75 9.42
CA PRO A 331 1.56 12.83 9.32
C PRO A 331 0.17 12.35 9.76
N ALA A 332 -0.64 13.30 10.24
CA ALA A 332 -2.01 13.04 10.64
C ALA A 332 -2.79 12.25 9.57
N LYS A 333 -3.67 11.33 9.97
CA LYS A 333 -4.46 10.52 9.02
C LYS A 333 -5.46 11.35 8.22
N ARG A 334 -5.83 12.50 8.78
CA ARG A 334 -6.65 13.51 8.13
C ARG A 334 -5.85 14.79 8.13
N ARG A 335 -5.98 15.52 7.02
CA ARG A 335 -5.58 16.92 6.96
C ARG A 335 -6.21 17.60 8.18
N ALA A 336 -5.42 18.35 8.97
CA ALA A 336 -6.02 19.25 9.95
C ALA A 336 -7.07 20.03 9.18
N GLY A 337 -8.33 19.97 9.64
CA GLY A 337 -9.42 20.62 8.92
C GLY A 337 -8.93 22.01 8.55
N ASP A 338 -9.06 22.37 7.27
CA ASP A 338 -9.13 23.78 6.95
C ASP A 338 -10.47 24.26 7.56
N ASP A 339 -10.58 24.26 8.89
CA ASP A 339 -11.50 25.12 9.64
C ASP A 339 -11.09 26.59 9.42
N VAL A 340 -10.02 26.83 8.64
CA VAL A 340 -9.80 28.02 7.83
C VAL A 340 -10.97 28.16 6.84
N ASP A 341 -12.09 28.64 7.39
CA ASP A 341 -13.03 29.54 6.74
C ASP A 341 -13.49 29.10 5.34
N LEU A 342 -14.01 27.88 5.25
CA LEU A 342 -15.18 27.66 4.39
C LEU A 342 -16.45 28.31 4.99
N GLU A 343 -16.33 29.06 6.11
CA GLU A 343 -17.00 30.37 6.19
C GLU A 343 -16.54 31.20 4.98
N ALA A 344 -17.14 30.84 3.84
CA ALA A 344 -16.99 31.47 2.55
C ALA A 344 -16.81 32.94 2.79
N ALA A 345 -15.67 33.51 2.36
CA ALA A 345 -15.43 34.95 2.32
C ALA A 345 -16.79 35.63 2.16
N THR A 346 -17.35 36.10 3.28
CA THR A 346 -18.78 36.36 3.34
C THR A 346 -18.95 37.49 2.39
N VAL A 347 -19.55 37.23 1.22
CA VAL A 347 -19.71 38.27 0.22
C VAL A 347 -20.53 39.33 0.94
N GLN A 348 -19.90 40.46 1.26
CA GLN A 348 -20.53 41.54 1.99
C GLN A 348 -21.49 42.20 1.02
N LEU A 349 -22.68 41.64 0.92
CA LEU A 349 -23.78 42.19 0.15
C LEU A 349 -24.38 43.34 0.94
N GLN A 350 -24.59 44.48 0.29
CA GLN A 350 -25.08 45.69 0.95
C GLN A 350 -26.62 45.77 0.94
N ILE A 351 -27.25 45.25 -0.11
CA ILE A 351 -28.70 45.25 -0.28
C ILE A 351 -29.25 43.83 -0.47
N LEU A 352 -28.59 42.99 -1.26
CA LEU A 352 -29.02 41.62 -1.46
C LEU A 352 -28.72 40.76 -0.22
N SER A 353 -29.43 39.64 -0.07
CA SER A 353 -29.22 38.72 1.04
C SER A 353 -28.95 37.31 0.52
N LEU A 354 -28.26 36.49 1.32
CA LEU A 354 -28.09 35.05 1.05
C LEU A 354 -28.99 34.25 1.99
N GLN A 355 -29.73 33.29 1.45
CA GLN A 355 -30.40 32.25 2.25
C GLN A 355 -29.73 30.91 1.92
N GLY A 356 -28.94 30.39 2.86
CA GLY A 356 -27.97 29.33 2.55
C GLY A 356 -26.92 29.86 1.58
N SER A 357 -26.76 29.22 0.42
CA SER A 357 -25.82 29.67 -0.62
C SER A 357 -26.48 30.36 -1.83
N LYS A 358 -27.79 30.62 -1.78
CA LYS A 358 -28.52 31.24 -2.88
C LYS A 358 -28.84 32.70 -2.58
N PRO A 359 -28.62 33.63 -3.53
CA PRO A 359 -29.00 35.02 -3.37
C PRO A 359 -30.51 35.17 -3.46
N ILE A 360 -31.05 36.06 -2.62
CA ILE A 360 -32.49 36.35 -2.53
C ILE A 360 -32.71 37.85 -2.67
N TRP A 361 -33.71 38.20 -3.47
CA TRP A 361 -34.25 39.55 -3.58
C TRP A 361 -35.05 39.89 -2.31
N PRO A 362 -34.64 40.91 -1.53
CA PRO A 362 -35.38 41.31 -0.33
C PRO A 362 -36.77 41.82 -0.67
N SER A 363 -37.80 41.32 0.01
CA SER A 363 -39.18 41.80 -0.18
C SER A 363 -39.34 43.28 0.19
N SER A 364 -38.52 43.80 1.11
CA SER A 364 -38.52 45.21 1.52
C SER A 364 -38.18 46.19 0.39
N LEU A 365 -37.53 45.74 -0.69
CA LEU A 365 -37.30 46.57 -1.87
C LEU A 365 -38.58 46.74 -2.71
N GLU A 366 -39.45 45.74 -2.75
CA GLU A 366 -40.65 45.74 -3.59
C GLU A 366 -41.62 46.87 -3.18
N ASP A 367 -41.72 47.13 -1.89
CA ASP A 367 -42.61 48.15 -1.32
C ASP A 367 -41.93 49.54 -1.20
N LYS A 368 -40.69 49.71 -1.68
CA LYS A 368 -39.91 50.95 -1.46
C LYS A 368 -40.45 52.15 -2.22
N PHE A 369 -41.07 51.94 -3.38
CA PHE A 369 -41.68 52.97 -4.22
C PHE A 369 -43.18 52.68 -4.42
N PRO A 370 -44.05 53.70 -4.44
CA PRO A 370 -45.47 53.50 -4.70
C PRO A 370 -45.72 52.83 -6.04
N GLY A 371 -46.69 51.91 -6.09
CA GLY A 371 -47.12 51.25 -7.33
C GLY A 371 -47.55 52.24 -8.41
N GLY A 372 -47.19 51.96 -9.66
CA GLY A 372 -47.50 52.81 -10.82
C GLY A 372 -46.50 53.95 -11.08
N THR A 373 -45.50 54.14 -10.22
CA THR A 373 -44.43 55.12 -10.45
C THR A 373 -43.36 54.60 -11.43
N PRO A 374 -42.68 55.48 -12.19
CA PRO A 374 -41.61 55.07 -13.09
C PRO A 374 -40.42 54.44 -12.35
N GLU A 375 -40.15 54.84 -11.10
CA GLU A 375 -39.10 54.25 -10.26
C GLU A 375 -39.44 52.82 -9.86
N HIS A 376 -40.70 52.55 -9.48
CA HIS A 376 -41.18 51.20 -9.19
C HIS A 376 -41.05 50.28 -10.42
N ALA A 377 -41.37 50.79 -11.62
CA ALA A 377 -41.20 50.03 -12.86
C ALA A 377 -39.73 49.66 -13.13
N LYS A 378 -38.79 50.59 -12.90
CA LYS A 378 -37.34 50.32 -13.01
C LYS A 378 -36.85 49.31 -11.98
N LEU A 379 -37.33 49.40 -10.73
CA LEU A 379 -36.96 48.45 -9.68
C LEU A 379 -37.46 47.03 -9.97
N LEU A 380 -38.67 46.90 -10.52
CA LEU A 380 -39.19 45.61 -10.99
C LEU A 380 -38.39 45.04 -12.17
N ALA A 381 -37.89 45.90 -13.06
CA ALA A 381 -37.01 45.45 -14.14
C ALA A 381 -35.68 44.89 -13.60
N LEU A 382 -35.05 45.56 -12.62
CA LEU A 382 -33.85 45.06 -11.94
C LEU A 382 -34.11 43.74 -11.19
N ARG A 383 -35.28 43.60 -10.55
CA ARG A 383 -35.70 42.34 -9.93
C ARG A 383 -35.79 41.24 -10.97
N GLN A 384 -36.41 41.52 -12.13
CA GLN A 384 -36.57 40.52 -13.17
C GLN A 384 -35.21 40.10 -13.75
N GLU A 385 -34.29 41.05 -13.96
CA GLU A 385 -32.91 40.76 -14.36
C GLU A 385 -32.21 39.86 -13.32
N PHE A 386 -32.30 40.23 -12.04
CA PHE A 386 -31.77 39.41 -10.95
C PHE A 386 -32.37 38.00 -10.93
N LEU A 387 -33.68 37.85 -11.11
CA LEU A 387 -34.35 36.55 -11.10
C LEU A 387 -34.09 35.72 -12.37
N ASN A 388 -33.82 36.36 -13.50
CA ASN A 388 -33.41 35.68 -14.72
C ASN A 388 -32.01 35.06 -14.54
N GLU A 389 -31.11 35.75 -13.84
CA GLU A 389 -29.76 35.26 -13.55
C GLU A 389 -29.72 34.29 -12.36
N PHE A 390 -30.53 34.56 -11.32
CA PHE A 390 -30.62 33.77 -10.10
C PHE A 390 -32.08 33.32 -9.88
N PRO A 391 -32.53 32.24 -10.56
CA PRO A 391 -33.89 31.76 -10.46
C PRO A 391 -34.28 31.44 -9.01
N LYS A 392 -35.51 31.78 -8.62
CA LYS A 392 -36.04 31.39 -7.30
C LYS A 392 -35.84 29.88 -7.11
N PRO A 393 -35.38 29.44 -5.92
CA PRO A 393 -35.34 28.02 -5.62
C PRO A 393 -36.73 27.45 -5.94
N ARG A 394 -36.79 26.49 -6.87
CA ARG A 394 -38.03 25.78 -7.15
C ARG A 394 -38.51 25.30 -5.79
N ALA A 395 -39.63 25.85 -5.32
CA ALA A 395 -40.21 25.40 -4.07
C ALA A 395 -40.35 23.89 -4.26
N LEU A 396 -39.59 23.10 -3.48
CA LEU A 396 -39.85 21.68 -3.38
C LEU A 396 -41.29 21.64 -2.88
N SER A 397 -42.21 21.46 -3.82
CA SER A 397 -43.63 21.29 -3.55
C SER A 397 -43.69 20.34 -2.38
N GLN A 398 -44.39 20.75 -1.31
CA GLN A 398 -44.61 19.96 -0.10
C GLN A 398 -45.36 18.66 -0.46
N MET A 399 -44.72 17.74 -1.18
CA MET A 399 -45.16 16.37 -1.34
C MET A 399 -44.77 15.66 -0.05
N GLY A 400 -45.72 15.72 0.90
CA GLY A 400 -45.95 14.72 1.94
C GLY A 400 -44.72 14.15 2.65
N ARG A 401 -44.17 14.89 3.62
CA ARG A 401 -43.60 14.23 4.81
C ARG A 401 -44.67 14.22 5.90
N GLN A 402 -45.51 13.19 5.87
CA GLN A 402 -46.10 12.68 7.12
C GLN A 402 -44.93 12.18 7.98
N ALA A 403 -44.89 12.68 9.21
CA ALA A 403 -43.92 12.26 10.21
C ALA A 403 -44.23 10.82 10.64
N SER A 404 -43.38 9.89 10.24
CA SER A 404 -43.25 8.59 10.88
C SER A 404 -41.84 8.50 11.46
N SER A 405 -41.75 8.49 12.78
CA SER A 405 -40.54 8.19 13.53
C SER A 405 -40.08 6.77 13.21
N VAL A 406 -38.97 6.62 12.49
CA VAL A 406 -38.29 5.32 12.33
C VAL A 406 -36.79 5.52 12.58
N SER A 407 -36.30 4.65 13.46
CA SER A 407 -34.93 4.47 13.95
C SER A 407 -33.86 4.48 12.86
N GLN A 408 -32.72 5.07 13.21
CA GLN A 408 -31.47 5.04 12.44
C GLN A 408 -31.03 3.61 12.14
N GLN A 409 -31.20 3.17 10.89
CA GLN A 409 -30.39 2.13 10.28
C GLN A 409 -29.61 2.73 9.12
N THR A 410 -28.29 2.52 9.17
CA THR A 410 -27.31 3.00 8.21
C THR A 410 -27.49 2.30 6.86
N GLN A 411 -28.23 2.92 5.94
CA GLN A 411 -28.32 2.45 4.56
C GLN A 411 -27.09 2.90 3.78
N ARG A 412 -26.28 1.94 3.33
CA ARG A 412 -25.21 2.14 2.34
C ARG A 412 -25.87 2.44 0.99
N LEU A 413 -25.49 3.55 0.36
CA LEU A 413 -25.78 3.83 -1.04
C LEU A 413 -24.99 2.85 -1.92
N ALA A 414 -25.65 1.82 -2.42
CA ALA A 414 -25.19 1.07 -3.59
C ALA A 414 -25.78 1.78 -4.82
N ALA A 415 -24.93 2.42 -5.62
CA ALA A 415 -25.32 2.87 -6.94
C ALA A 415 -25.27 1.64 -7.87
N GLU A 416 -26.44 1.16 -8.29
CA GLU A 416 -26.51 0.23 -9.42
C GLU A 416 -26.32 1.02 -10.70
N CYS A 417 -25.34 0.63 -11.52
CA CYS A 417 -25.21 1.13 -12.88
C CYS A 417 -26.39 0.60 -13.69
N ASP A 418 -27.22 1.51 -14.20
CA ASP A 418 -28.24 1.19 -15.20
C ASP A 418 -27.54 0.87 -16.53
N TYR A 419 -27.65 -0.39 -16.98
CA TYR A 419 -27.07 -0.88 -18.24
C TYR A 419 -28.11 -1.01 -19.36
N SER A 420 -29.29 -0.39 -19.23
CA SER A 420 -30.30 -0.43 -20.28
C SER A 420 -30.11 0.73 -21.26
N GLN A 421 -29.78 0.40 -22.51
CA GLN A 421 -30.06 1.27 -23.66
C GLN A 421 -31.14 0.57 -24.49
N ASP A 422 -32.29 1.23 -24.67
CA ASP A 422 -33.40 0.82 -25.54
C ASP A 422 -34.20 -0.44 -25.15
N GLY A 423 -34.35 -0.71 -23.84
CA GLY A 423 -35.46 -1.52 -23.34
C GLY A 423 -35.40 -3.04 -23.53
N GLU A 424 -34.32 -3.59 -24.09
CA GLU A 424 -34.03 -5.03 -24.02
C GLU A 424 -32.74 -5.32 -23.24
N PRO A 425 -32.67 -6.42 -22.46
CA PRO A 425 -31.46 -6.81 -21.75
C PRO A 425 -30.30 -7.01 -22.73
N LEU A 426 -29.11 -6.50 -22.38
CA LEU A 426 -27.88 -6.80 -23.12
C LEU A 426 -27.71 -8.32 -23.21
N ASP A 427 -27.74 -8.85 -24.44
CA ASP A 427 -27.46 -10.24 -24.73
C ASP A 427 -26.00 -10.55 -24.36
N VAL A 428 -25.82 -11.18 -23.19
CA VAL A 428 -24.53 -11.60 -22.65
C VAL A 428 -23.87 -12.73 -23.45
N GLU A 429 -24.61 -13.36 -24.37
CA GLU A 429 -24.06 -14.37 -25.31
C GLU A 429 -23.61 -13.75 -26.63
N ARG A 430 -23.90 -12.46 -26.87
CA ARG A 430 -23.46 -11.75 -28.07
C ARG A 430 -21.95 -11.60 -28.09
N CYS A 431 -21.30 -12.49 -28.84
CA CYS A 431 -19.88 -12.38 -29.17
C CYS A 431 -19.66 -11.13 -30.03
N VAL A 432 -18.92 -10.16 -29.50
CA VAL A 432 -18.45 -9.00 -30.26
C VAL A 432 -17.08 -9.35 -30.82
N ASP A 433 -16.98 -9.50 -32.14
CA ASP A 433 -15.70 -9.72 -32.80
C ASP A 433 -14.84 -8.46 -32.65
N LEU A 434 -13.82 -8.54 -31.80
CA LEU A 434 -12.83 -7.48 -31.64
C LEU A 434 -11.77 -7.65 -32.73
N ALA A 435 -11.60 -6.61 -33.55
CA ALA A 435 -10.53 -6.58 -34.53
C ALA A 435 -9.17 -6.54 -33.82
N THR A 436 -8.29 -7.49 -34.14
CA THR A 436 -6.89 -7.48 -33.73
C THR A 436 -6.04 -6.95 -34.88
N VAL A 437 -5.09 -6.07 -34.58
CA VAL A 437 -4.13 -5.57 -35.56
C VAL A 437 -2.71 -5.82 -35.03
N PRO A 438 -1.83 -6.46 -35.82
CA PRO A 438 -0.43 -6.61 -35.44
C PRO A 438 0.24 -5.25 -35.24
N VAL A 439 1.05 -5.11 -34.19
CA VAL A 439 1.77 -3.85 -33.90
C VAL A 439 2.62 -3.37 -35.09
N ALA A 440 3.14 -4.30 -35.89
CA ALA A 440 3.94 -3.99 -37.07
C ALA A 440 3.16 -3.34 -38.24
N GLU A 441 1.82 -3.43 -38.23
CA GLU A 441 0.95 -2.89 -39.28
C GLU A 441 0.40 -1.49 -38.92
N LEU A 442 0.72 -0.98 -37.73
CA LEU A 442 0.37 0.38 -37.29
C LEU A 442 1.18 1.42 -38.08
N LYS A 443 0.51 2.13 -39.01
CA LYS A 443 1.08 3.27 -39.74
C LYS A 443 0.83 4.63 -39.09
N GLU A 444 0.11 4.66 -37.97
CA GLU A 444 -0.34 5.90 -37.32
C GLU A 444 0.74 6.57 -36.47
N THR A 445 0.66 7.90 -36.37
CA THR A 445 1.59 8.70 -35.55
C THR A 445 1.19 8.62 -34.07
N MET A 446 2.13 8.25 -33.19
CA MET A 446 1.87 8.10 -31.75
C MET A 446 1.89 9.45 -31.01
N LEU A 447 0.87 9.71 -30.18
CA LEU A 447 0.88 10.84 -29.23
C LEU A 447 1.52 10.47 -27.89
N SER A 448 1.21 9.28 -27.37
CA SER A 448 1.73 8.82 -26.08
C SER A 448 1.61 7.31 -25.93
N MET A 449 2.54 6.69 -25.18
CA MET A 449 2.48 5.28 -24.80
C MET A 449 2.93 5.11 -23.36
N VAL A 450 2.14 4.36 -22.60
CA VAL A 450 2.48 3.91 -21.25
C VAL A 450 2.61 2.39 -21.32
N THR A 451 3.82 1.88 -21.16
CA THR A 451 4.03 0.44 -21.06
C THR A 451 3.63 -0.04 -19.67
N GLY A 452 2.79 -1.08 -19.63
CA GLY A 452 2.41 -1.73 -18.38
C GLY A 452 3.61 -2.44 -17.75
N ARG A 453 3.63 -2.53 -16.41
CA ARG A 453 4.50 -3.49 -15.70
C ARG A 453 3.95 -4.91 -15.93
N PRO A 454 4.72 -5.99 -15.65
CA PRO A 454 4.23 -7.36 -15.74
C PRO A 454 2.86 -7.52 -15.06
N GLY A 455 1.86 -8.00 -15.81
CA GLY A 455 0.47 -8.16 -15.33
C GLY A 455 -0.41 -6.90 -15.39
N LYS A 456 0.06 -5.79 -15.99
CA LYS A 456 -0.75 -4.60 -16.28
C LYS A 456 -0.75 -4.32 -17.79
N PRO A 457 -1.87 -3.83 -18.35
CA PRO A 457 -1.93 -3.53 -19.77
C PRO A 457 -1.03 -2.33 -20.11
N SER A 458 -0.42 -2.40 -21.28
CA SER A 458 0.15 -1.24 -21.97
C SER A 458 -0.98 -0.46 -22.64
N ILE A 459 -0.90 0.86 -22.60
CA ILE A 459 -1.88 1.76 -23.20
C ILE A 459 -1.17 2.67 -24.19
N MET A 460 -1.66 2.74 -25.43
CA MET A 460 -1.16 3.64 -26.46
C MET A 460 -2.30 4.56 -26.95
N ILE A 461 -1.97 5.83 -27.15
CA ILE A 461 -2.88 6.85 -27.68
C ILE A 461 -2.28 7.38 -28.99
N THR A 462 -3.02 7.27 -30.09
CA THR A 462 -2.59 7.76 -31.41
C THR A 462 -2.99 9.22 -31.63
N ALA A 463 -2.42 9.87 -32.64
CA ALA A 463 -2.72 11.26 -33.02
C ALA A 463 -4.19 11.53 -33.33
N GLU A 464 -4.93 10.49 -33.71
CA GLU A 464 -6.38 10.53 -33.94
C GLU A 464 -7.20 10.23 -32.67
N TYR A 465 -6.53 10.21 -31.51
CA TYR A 465 -7.12 9.91 -30.19
C TYR A 465 -7.71 8.50 -30.06
N ALA A 466 -7.24 7.54 -30.87
CA ALA A 466 -7.59 6.13 -30.68
C ALA A 466 -6.83 5.55 -29.48
N LEU A 467 -7.52 4.77 -28.64
CA LEU A 467 -6.95 4.10 -27.47
C LEU A 467 -6.68 2.62 -27.79
N TRP A 468 -5.42 2.23 -27.64
CA TRP A 468 -4.95 0.87 -27.88
C TRP A 468 -4.50 0.23 -26.57
N ILE A 469 -5.02 -0.96 -26.26
CA ILE A 469 -4.72 -1.68 -25.01
C ILE A 469 -4.01 -3.00 -25.35
N GLY A 470 -2.77 -3.17 -24.87
CA GLY A 470 -1.96 -4.37 -25.05
C GLY A 470 -1.79 -5.12 -23.76
N ASN A 471 -2.07 -6.43 -23.76
CA ASN A 471 -1.91 -7.24 -22.56
C ASN A 471 -0.51 -7.90 -22.54
N THR A 472 0.29 -7.63 -21.51
CA THR A 472 1.56 -8.33 -21.33
C THR A 472 1.32 -9.57 -20.45
N ARG A 473 1.07 -10.71 -21.13
CA ARG A 473 0.81 -12.10 -20.68
C ARG A 473 -0.63 -12.49 -20.30
N ASN A 474 -1.17 -13.42 -21.09
CA ASN A 474 -2.04 -14.52 -20.65
C ASN A 474 -1.77 -15.76 -21.52
N VAL A 475 -1.02 -16.75 -20.99
CA VAL A 475 -1.17 -18.17 -21.38
C VAL A 475 -0.87 -19.04 -20.16
N LEU A 476 -1.78 -20.00 -19.90
CA LEU A 476 -1.80 -21.12 -18.93
C LEU A 476 -2.41 -20.70 -17.56
N GLU A 477 -3.60 -21.15 -17.16
CA GLU A 477 -4.10 -22.52 -17.05
C GLU A 477 -5.64 -22.63 -17.20
N GLU A 478 -6.11 -23.79 -17.66
CA GLU A 478 -7.50 -24.13 -17.99
C GLU A 478 -8.40 -24.24 -16.75
N SER A 479 -9.50 -23.47 -16.71
CA SER A 479 -10.74 -23.85 -15.99
C SER A 479 -11.89 -22.85 -16.22
N SER A 480 -12.27 -22.63 -17.48
CA SER A 480 -13.64 -22.22 -17.85
C SER A 480 -13.70 -22.15 -19.37
N GLY A 481 -14.56 -22.98 -19.97
CA GLY A 481 -14.61 -23.22 -21.41
C GLY A 481 -15.11 -22.04 -22.25
N VAL A 482 -14.29 -21.00 -22.38
CA VAL A 482 -14.48 -19.94 -23.39
C VAL A 482 -13.19 -19.83 -24.22
N PRO A 483 -13.22 -20.01 -25.56
CA PRO A 483 -12.03 -20.13 -26.38
C PRO A 483 -11.60 -18.78 -26.93
N TRP A 484 -10.93 -17.95 -26.14
CA TRP A 484 -10.15 -16.84 -26.70
C TRP A 484 -8.67 -17.24 -26.67
N ARG A 485 -8.06 -17.45 -27.85
CA ARG A 485 -6.62 -17.64 -28.01
C ARG A 485 -6.03 -16.42 -28.69
N LEU A 486 -5.23 -15.63 -27.98
CA LEU A 486 -4.35 -14.62 -28.59
C LEU A 486 -3.01 -15.29 -28.91
N GLY A 487 -2.55 -15.12 -30.14
CA GLY A 487 -1.53 -15.98 -30.75
C GLY A 487 -0.09 -15.68 -30.34
N SER A 488 0.20 -14.51 -29.77
CA SER A 488 1.54 -14.13 -29.27
C SER A 488 1.54 -12.73 -28.64
N ASP A 489 2.66 -12.35 -27.99
CA ASP A 489 2.92 -11.03 -27.35
C ASP A 489 2.87 -9.79 -28.29
N LYS A 490 2.33 -9.91 -29.52
CA LYS A 490 2.37 -8.88 -30.58
C LYS A 490 1.00 -8.34 -31.02
N GLU A 491 -0.08 -8.71 -30.33
CA GLU A 491 -1.45 -8.35 -30.71
C GLU A 491 -2.03 -7.30 -29.74
N LEU A 492 -2.54 -6.19 -30.29
CA LEU A 492 -3.30 -5.18 -29.55
C LEU A 492 -4.80 -5.38 -29.77
N VAL A 493 -5.60 -5.21 -28.72
CA VAL A 493 -7.06 -5.24 -28.82
C VAL A 493 -7.55 -3.85 -29.19
N VAL A 494 -8.22 -3.72 -30.34
CA VAL A 494 -8.78 -2.46 -30.81
C VAL A 494 -10.23 -2.34 -30.34
N VAL A 495 -10.50 -1.38 -29.46
CA VAL A 495 -11.89 -0.98 -29.16
C VAL A 495 -12.27 0.14 -30.11
N ASN A 496 -12.56 -0.22 -31.36
CA ASN A 496 -13.13 0.73 -32.31
C ASN A 496 -14.64 0.83 -32.05
N LYS A 497 -15.04 1.70 -31.12
CA LYS A 497 -16.41 2.21 -31.14
C LYS A 497 -16.45 3.33 -32.15
N SER A 498 -16.83 3.00 -33.38
CA SER A 498 -17.29 3.99 -34.34
C SER A 498 -18.51 4.72 -33.75
N ALA A 499 -18.27 5.88 -33.15
CA ALA A 499 -19.10 7.09 -33.09
C ALA A 499 -18.72 7.89 -31.82
N LEU A 500 -18.12 9.06 -32.04
CA LEU A 500 -17.67 10.08 -31.08
C LEU A 500 -16.39 9.74 -30.26
N PRO A 501 -15.28 10.49 -30.48
CA PRO A 501 -14.13 10.46 -29.59
C PRO A 501 -14.57 10.65 -28.13
N LEU A 502 -14.01 9.87 -27.20
CA LEU A 502 -14.36 9.91 -25.77
C LEU A 502 -14.31 11.34 -25.19
N CYS A 503 -13.43 12.19 -25.71
CA CYS A 503 -13.32 13.60 -25.34
C CYS A 503 -14.56 14.42 -25.71
N GLU A 504 -15.21 14.11 -26.83
CA GLU A 504 -16.45 14.74 -27.30
C GLU A 504 -17.65 14.23 -26.50
N LEU A 505 -17.66 12.95 -26.13
CA LEU A 505 -18.67 12.36 -25.25
C LEU A 505 -18.58 12.91 -23.82
N LEU A 506 -17.36 13.12 -23.32
CA LEU A 506 -17.11 13.80 -22.04
C LEU A 506 -17.46 15.29 -22.08
N ARG A 507 -17.24 15.99 -23.22
CA ARG A 507 -17.69 17.37 -23.43
C ARG A 507 -19.21 17.50 -23.50
N LEU A 508 -19.89 16.58 -24.20
CA LEU A 508 -21.36 16.54 -24.29
C LEU A 508 -21.99 16.27 -22.93
N LYS A 509 -21.41 15.38 -22.13
CA LYS A 509 -21.91 15.09 -20.78
C LYS A 509 -21.66 16.26 -19.82
N ALA A 510 -20.51 16.93 -19.91
CA ALA A 510 -20.22 18.15 -19.15
C ALA A 510 -21.05 19.38 -19.60
N ALA A 511 -21.75 19.31 -20.74
CA ALA A 511 -22.65 20.36 -21.21
C ALA A 511 -24.13 20.11 -20.82
N HIS A 512 -24.45 18.91 -20.32
CA HIS A 512 -25.82 18.49 -19.96
C HIS A 512 -26.02 18.25 -18.46
N ASP A 513 -24.95 18.27 -17.66
CA ASP A 513 -24.96 18.43 -16.19
C ASP A 513 -24.64 19.90 -15.84
#